data_AF-A0A378NUM3-F1
#
_entry.id   AF-A0A378NUM3-F1
#
_cell.length_a   1.000
_cell.length_b   1.000
_cell.length_c   1.000
_cell.angle_alpha   90.00
_cell.angle_beta   90.00
_cell.angle_gamma   90.00
#
_symmetry.space_group_name_H-M   'P 1'
#
loop_
_entity.id
_entity.type
_entity.pdbx_description
1 polymer ?
#
loop_
_entity_poly.entity_id
_entity_poly.type
_entity_poly.pdbx_seq_one_letter_code
_entity_poly.pdbx_strand_id
1 'polypeptide(L)' 'MQEVILKQEEIENIIIDDEKKDEKKTLTKLPEHRCKRCNRLLFYGKVKYVEIKCPKCSCISKIGKDVNKICIKS' A
#
# COMPACT_ATOMS: atom_id res chain seq x y z
N MET A 1 -24.54 -3.05 -33.32
CA MET A 1 -23.80 -2.36 -32.25
C MET A 1 -22.67 -3.28 -31.83
N GLN A 2 -21.42 -2.96 -32.16
CA GLN A 2 -20.24 -3.72 -31.73
C GLN A 2 -19.52 -2.91 -30.67
N GLU A 3 -19.20 -3.57 -29.55
CA GLU A 3 -18.63 -2.98 -28.34
C GLU A 3 -17.15 -2.66 -28.56
N VAL A 4 -16.77 -1.39 -28.38
CA VAL A 4 -15.40 -0.91 -28.47
C VAL A 4 -14.69 -1.13 -27.13
N ILE A 5 -13.84 -2.16 -27.09
CA ILE A 5 -12.93 -2.45 -25.98
C ILE A 5 -11.75 -1.48 -26.07
N LEU A 6 -11.75 -0.45 -25.23
CA LEU A 6 -10.59 0.41 -25.05
C LEU A 6 -9.50 -0.36 -24.29
N LYS A 7 -8.48 -0.77 -25.03
CA LYS A 7 -7.20 -1.25 -24.51
C LYS A 7 -6.48 -0.05 -23.88
N GLN A 8 -6.14 -0.12 -22.60
CA GLN A 8 -5.11 0.74 -22.03
C GLN A 8 -3.86 -0.11 -21.80
N GLU A 9 -2.91 0.09 -22.70
CA GLU A 9 -1.55 -0.39 -22.67
C GLU A 9 -0.71 0.42 -21.65
N GLU A 10 0.08 -0.32 -20.87
CA GLU A 10 1.46 -0.03 -20.46
C GLU A 10 1.77 1.28 -19.70
N ILE A 11 1.98 1.15 -18.38
CA ILE A 11 2.98 1.96 -17.66
C ILE A 11 3.85 1.05 -16.80
N GLU A 12 5.14 1.07 -17.12
CA GLU A 12 6.23 0.20 -16.66
C GLU A 12 6.80 0.60 -15.28
N ASN A 13 7.01 -0.43 -14.44
CA ASN A 13 8.18 -0.75 -13.58
C ASN A 13 8.70 0.23 -12.48
N ILE A 14 9.57 -0.33 -11.59
CA ILE A 14 10.61 0.31 -10.69
C ILE A 14 10.15 0.42 -9.19
N ILE A 15 10.74 -0.15 -8.09
CA ILE A 15 11.93 -0.99 -7.73
C ILE A 15 11.61 -1.83 -6.45
N ILE A 16 12.51 -2.80 -6.23
CA ILE A 16 12.72 -3.94 -5.32
C ILE A 16 13.01 -3.59 -3.84
N ASP A 17 12.64 -4.48 -2.91
CA ASP A 17 13.41 -4.76 -1.67
C ASP A 17 13.37 -6.27 -1.33
N ASP A 18 14.52 -6.90 -1.56
CA ASP A 18 15.22 -8.01 -0.88
C ASP A 18 14.54 -9.33 -0.43
N GLU A 19 15.22 -10.42 -0.83
CA GLU A 19 15.22 -11.82 -0.35
C GLU A 19 14.18 -12.86 -0.87
N LYS A 20 14.63 -13.59 -1.91
CA LYS A 20 14.43 -15.03 -2.27
C LYS A 20 13.11 -15.75 -1.90
N LYS A 21 12.35 -16.19 -2.92
CA LYS A 21 12.18 -17.61 -3.33
C LYS A 21 11.20 -17.70 -4.52
N ASP A 22 11.58 -18.48 -5.53
CA ASP A 22 10.82 -18.83 -6.73
C ASP A 22 9.36 -19.24 -6.44
N GLU A 23 8.44 -18.76 -7.29
CA GLU A 23 7.32 -19.50 -7.92
C GLU A 23 6.19 -18.54 -8.34
N LYS A 24 5.94 -18.45 -9.66
CA LYS A 24 4.80 -17.82 -10.36
C LYS A 24 4.51 -16.36 -9.95
N LYS A 25 4.95 -15.40 -10.78
CA LYS A 25 4.51 -13.98 -10.74
C LYS A 25 3.01 -13.86 -11.00
N THR A 26 2.21 -14.21 -10.01
CA THR A 26 0.90 -13.62 -9.81
C THR A 26 1.17 -12.14 -9.51
N LEU A 27 0.53 -11.24 -10.25
CA LEU A 27 0.48 -9.81 -9.94
C LEU A 27 -0.19 -9.68 -8.57
N THR A 28 0.58 -9.85 -7.50
CA THR A 28 0.12 -9.71 -6.13
C THR A 28 -0.17 -8.23 -5.93
N LYS A 29 -1.46 -7.89 -5.86
CA LYS A 29 -1.91 -6.52 -5.59
C LYS A 29 -1.24 -6.04 -4.31
N LEU A 30 -0.68 -4.83 -4.35
CA LEU A 30 -0.13 -4.19 -3.16
C LEU A 30 -1.26 -3.97 -2.15
N PRO A 31 -0.97 -3.95 -0.83
CA PRO A 31 -2.02 -3.76 0.15
C PRO A 31 -2.59 -2.34 0.09
N GLU A 32 -3.92 -2.25 0.10
CA GLU A 32 -4.68 -1.01 0.17
C GLU A 32 -5.02 -0.68 1.63
N HIS A 33 -4.73 0.54 2.05
CA HIS A 33 -5.15 1.07 3.34
C HIS A 33 -6.14 2.23 3.15
N ARG A 34 -7.34 2.08 3.70
CA ARG A 34 -8.48 3.02 3.53
C ARG A 34 -8.91 3.65 4.86
N CYS A 35 -9.43 4.88 4.86
CA CYS A 35 -9.98 5.53 6.07
C CYS A 35 -11.12 4.66 6.62
N LYS A 36 -11.06 4.30 7.90
CA LYS A 36 -12.08 3.48 8.58
C LYS A 36 -13.49 4.11 8.59
N ARG A 37 -13.60 5.44 8.49
CA ARG A 37 -14.89 6.16 8.47
C ARG A 37 -15.49 6.36 7.07
N CYS A 38 -14.68 6.78 6.09
CA CYS A 38 -15.18 7.18 4.77
C CYS A 38 -14.70 6.30 3.62
N ASN A 39 -13.95 5.24 3.93
CA ASN A 39 -13.39 4.27 2.97
C ASN A 39 -12.50 4.87 1.87
N ARG A 40 -12.08 6.13 2.01
CA ARG A 40 -11.17 6.79 1.08
C ARG A 40 -9.79 6.13 1.17
N LEU A 41 -9.21 5.80 0.02
CA LEU A 41 -7.84 5.28 -0.07
C LEU A 41 -6.86 6.31 0.51
N LEU A 42 -6.06 5.87 1.47
CA LEU A 42 -5.02 6.68 2.13
C LEU A 42 -3.63 6.29 1.65
N PHE A 43 -3.41 4.99 1.39
CA PHE A 43 -2.10 4.47 1.01
C PHE A 43 -2.26 3.16 0.22
N TYR A 44 -1.38 2.93 -0.74
CA TYR A 44 -1.27 1.70 -1.53
C TYR A 44 0.20 1.31 -1.61
N GLY A 45 0.58 0.20 -0.98
CA GLY A 45 1.99 -0.20 -0.85
C GLY A 45 2.34 -0.76 0.51
N LYS A 46 3.62 -1.06 0.72
CA LYS A 46 4.16 -1.51 2.01
C LYS A 46 4.90 -0.36 2.68
N VAL A 47 4.80 -0.24 4.00
CA VAL A 47 5.51 0.79 4.76
C VAL A 47 5.85 0.31 6.16
N LYS A 48 6.96 0.81 6.72
CA LYS A 48 7.41 0.47 8.09
C LYS A 48 6.44 1.00 9.14
N TYR A 49 6.27 2.33 9.22
CA TYR A 49 5.25 2.97 10.05
C TYR A 49 4.92 4.37 9.52
N VAL A 50 3.64 4.69 9.35
CA VAL A 50 3.16 6.05 9.05
C VAL A 50 1.85 6.35 9.77
N GLU A 51 1.63 7.62 10.07
CA GLU A 51 0.34 8.14 10.51
C GLU A 51 -0.23 9.04 9.41
N ILE A 52 -1.40 8.66 8.86
CA ILE A 52 -2.05 9.42 7.79
C ILE A 52 -3.36 9.98 8.33
N LYS A 53 -3.47 11.31 8.34
CA LYS A 53 -4.75 12.00 8.55
C LYS A 53 -5.55 11.97 7.26
N CYS A 54 -6.77 11.44 7.32
CA CYS A 54 -7.64 11.45 6.16
C CYS A 54 -8.16 12.86 5.86
N PRO A 55 -8.11 13.32 4.60
CA PRO A 55 -8.54 14.68 4.23
C PRO A 55 -10.05 14.90 4.35
N LYS A 56 -10.87 13.84 4.26
CA LYS A 56 -12.34 13.94 4.33
C LYS A 56 -12.88 13.76 5.76
N CYS A 57 -12.41 12.72 6.44
CA CYS A 57 -12.94 12.29 7.75
C CYS A 57 -12.15 12.87 8.93
N SER A 58 -10.98 13.50 8.68
CA SER A 58 -9.98 13.94 9.68
C SER A 58 -9.48 12.85 10.64
N CYS A 59 -9.84 11.59 10.41
CA CYS A 59 -9.35 10.47 11.21
C CYS A 59 -7.89 10.18 10.91
N ILE A 60 -7.13 9.87 11.96
CA ILE A 60 -5.75 9.43 11.86
C ILE A 60 -5.73 7.90 11.75
N SER A 61 -5.06 7.38 10.73
CA SER A 61 -4.85 5.95 10.52
C SER A 61 -3.37 5.65 10.68
N LYS A 62 -3.04 4.72 11.57
CA LYS A 62 -1.68 4.21 11.78
C LYS A 62 -1.49 2.98 10.90
N ILE A 63 -0.48 2.99 10.04
CA ILE A 63 -0.19 1.91 9.08
C ILE A 63 1.23 1.43 9.32
N GLY A 64 1.41 0.12 9.44
CA GLY A 64 2.72 -0.50 9.68
C GLY A 64 2.96 -0.88 11.15
N LYS A 65 4.12 -1.48 11.43
CA LYS A 65 4.55 -1.87 12.78
C LYS A 65 5.64 -0.91 13.23
N ASP A 66 5.51 -0.38 14.44
CA ASP A 66 6.59 0.39 15.05
C ASP A 66 7.76 -0.57 15.34
N VAL A 67 8.85 -0.40 14.61
CA VAL A 67 10.08 -1.20 14.77
C VAL A 67 11.12 -0.46 15.62
N ASN A 68 10.80 0.70 16.19
CA ASN A 68 11.69 1.44 17.07
C ASN A 68 11.59 0.91 18.50
N LYS A 69 12.03 -0.34 18.70
CA LYS A 69 12.44 -0.81 20.03
C LYS A 69 13.79 -0.17 20.37
N ILE A 70 13.81 1.13 20.67
CA ILE A 70 14.93 1.69 21.44
C ILE A 70 14.78 1.09 22.83
N CYS A 71 15.54 0.02 23.08
CA CYS A 71 15.66 -0.60 24.38
C CYS A 71 16.24 0.43 25.35
N ILE A 72 15.39 1.12 26.10
CA ILE A 72 15.85 1.84 27.30
C ILE A 72 16.19 0.74 28.30
N LYS A 73 17.44 0.28 28.30
CA LYS A 73 17.97 -0.57 29.37
C LYS A 73 17.90 0.27 30.64
N SER A 74 16.98 -0.09 31.54
CA SER A 74 17.02 0.33 32.94
C SER A 74 18.06 -0.50 33.69
#